data_AF-A0A0J9CYM7-F1
#
_entry.id   AF-A0A0J9CYM7-F1
#
_cell.length_a   1.000
_cell.length_b   1.000
_cell.length_c   1.000
_cell.angle_alpha   90.00
_cell.angle_beta   90.00
_cell.angle_gamma   90.00
#
_symmetry.space_group_name_H-M   'P 1'
#
loop_
_entity.id
_entity.type
_entity.pdbx_description
1 polymer ?
#
loop_
_entity_poly.entity_id
_entity_poly.type
_entity_poly.pdbx_seq_one_letter_code
_entity_poly.pdbx_strand_id
1 'polypeptide(L)'
;MAAQFVDRMIEDPAGKMQAVKLHLGESPIGWLHARGHVSDRQLAAGERLRRDWEQAGLGARVTMRWDGAPAERRRGGAAAMPDPSAAQFSARERFDGAVRAAGPGLADILWRVVCAGEGLGPAERALGWPSRAGKLVLGLALDRVADWYRVG
;
A
#
# COMPACT_ATOMS: atom_id res chain seq x y z
N MET A 1 20.25 14.61 6.10
CA MET A 1 19.39 13.98 7.13
C MET A 1 19.49 12.48 6.92
N ALA A 2 19.97 11.71 7.90
CA ALA A 2 20.12 10.26 7.74
C ALA A 2 18.73 9.62 7.69
N ALA A 3 18.41 8.89 6.62
CA ALA A 3 17.19 8.09 6.56
C ALA A 3 17.24 7.06 7.70
N GLN A 4 16.32 7.17 8.66
CA GLN A 4 16.19 6.18 9.72
C GLN A 4 15.40 4.98 9.19
N PHE A 5 15.97 3.79 9.34
CA PHE A 5 15.35 2.54 8.95
C PHE A 5 14.89 1.79 10.19
N VAL A 6 13.69 1.22 10.16
CA VAL A 6 13.19 0.35 11.24
C VAL A 6 12.71 -0.97 10.67
N ASP A 7 13.13 -2.05 11.32
CA ASP A 7 12.58 -3.39 11.07
C ASP A 7 11.20 -3.51 11.70
N ARG A 8 10.20 -3.91 10.92
CA ARG A 8 8.82 -4.16 11.38
C ARG A 8 8.25 -5.40 10.74
N MET A 9 7.46 -6.16 11.49
CA MET A 9 6.64 -7.24 10.96
C MET A 9 5.34 -6.67 10.40
N ILE A 10 5.06 -6.92 9.12
CA ILE A 10 3.84 -6.49 8.43
C ILE A 10 3.26 -7.71 7.70
N GLU A 11 1.94 -7.88 7.80
CA GLU A 11 1.22 -8.93 7.08
C GLU A 11 1.16 -8.60 5.58
N ASP A 12 1.59 -9.55 4.74
CA ASP A 12 1.50 -9.45 3.29
C ASP A 12 0.07 -9.73 2.77
N PRO A 13 -0.23 -9.47 1.49
CA PRO A 13 -1.57 -9.72 0.94
C PRO A 13 -1.99 -11.19 0.96
N ALA A 14 -1.06 -12.12 1.18
CA ALA A 14 -1.33 -13.55 1.34
C ALA A 14 -1.52 -13.96 2.81
N GLY A 15 -1.53 -13.00 3.75
CA GLY A 15 -1.73 -13.23 5.17
C GLY A 15 -0.48 -13.70 5.92
N LYS A 16 0.71 -13.62 5.31
CA LYS A 16 1.96 -14.03 5.96
C LYS A 16 2.67 -12.83 6.57
N MET A 17 3.18 -13.00 7.78
CA MET A 17 4.00 -11.98 8.43
C MET A 17 5.38 -11.89 7.78
N GLN A 18 5.73 -10.71 7.28
CA GLN A 18 7.01 -10.42 6.63
C GLN A 18 7.79 -9.38 7.42
N ALA A 19 9.10 -9.57 7.57
CA ALA A 19 9.99 -8.55 8.10
C ALA A 19 10.31 -7.52 6.99
N VAL A 20 10.14 -6.24 7.30
CA VAL A 20 10.30 -5.12 6.38
C VAL A 20 11.17 -4.03 6.99
N LYS A 21 12.12 -3.49 6.20
CA LYS A 21 12.91 -2.30 6.56
C LYS A 21 12.25 -1.01 6.09
N LEU A 22 11.51 -0.35 6.97
CA LEU A 22 10.79 0.89 6.65
C LEU A 22 11.70 2.12 6.75
N HIS A 23 11.57 3.05 5.81
CA HIS A 23 12.09 4.41 5.98
C HIS A 23 11.10 5.25 6.81
N LEU A 24 11.56 5.80 7.94
CA LEU A 24 10.70 6.60 8.85
C LEU A 24 10.46 8.05 8.41
N GLY A 25 11.04 8.51 7.29
CA GLY A 25 11.10 9.95 6.96
C GLY A 25 10.15 10.44 5.87
N GLU A 26 9.69 9.59 4.95
CA GLU A 26 9.00 10.04 3.72
C GLU A 26 8.05 8.97 3.16
N SER A 27 7.04 9.39 2.37
CA SER A 27 6.29 8.46 1.52
C SER A 27 7.29 7.69 0.64
N PRO A 28 7.32 6.35 0.71
CA PRO A 28 8.31 5.52 0.02
C PRO A 28 8.33 5.76 -1.49
N ILE A 29 7.15 6.03 -2.06
CA ILE A 29 7.01 6.34 -3.49
C ILE A 29 7.28 7.82 -3.79
N GLY A 30 6.97 8.72 -2.85
CA GLY A 30 7.32 10.15 -2.95
C GLY A 30 8.84 10.37 -3.07
N TRP A 31 9.63 9.63 -2.30
CA TRP A 31 11.11 9.67 -2.40
C TRP A 31 11.62 9.18 -3.76
N LEU A 32 10.99 8.13 -4.32
CA LEU A 32 11.31 7.61 -5.65
C LEU A 32 10.96 8.62 -6.74
N HIS A 33 9.82 9.29 -6.61
CA HIS A 33 9.39 10.34 -7.54
C HIS A 33 10.32 11.54 -7.51
N ALA A 34 10.70 12.02 -6.33
CA ALA A 34 11.65 13.12 -6.16
C ALA A 34 13.03 12.86 -6.82
N ARG A 35 13.40 11.59 -7.03
CA ARG A 35 14.63 11.17 -7.74
C ARG A 35 14.40 10.81 -9.22
N GLY A 36 13.22 11.04 -9.77
CA GLY A 36 12.87 10.69 -11.14
C GLY A 36 12.90 9.18 -11.39
N HIS A 37 12.61 8.37 -10.38
CA HIS A 37 12.55 6.90 -10.52
C HIS A 37 11.17 6.38 -10.87
N VAL A 38 10.12 7.16 -10.63
CA VAL A 38 8.74 6.90 -11.04
C VAL A 38 8.14 8.15 -11.68
N SER A 39 7.21 7.97 -12.62
CA SER A 39 6.48 9.08 -13.24
C SER A 39 5.36 9.63 -12.35
N ASP A 40 4.79 10.78 -12.70
CA ASP A 40 3.62 11.35 -12.01
C ASP A 40 2.43 10.37 -12.01
N ARG A 41 2.21 9.69 -13.14
CA ARG A 41 1.18 8.66 -13.31
C ARG A 41 1.39 7.50 -12.33
N GLN A 42 2.62 7.03 -12.23
CA GLN A 42 2.99 5.94 -11.32
C GLN A 42 2.92 6.37 -9.85
N LEU A 43 3.30 7.61 -9.53
CA LEU A 43 3.14 8.19 -8.20
C LEU A 43 1.66 8.22 -7.81
N ALA A 44 0.80 8.78 -8.66
CA ALA A 44 -0.64 8.88 -8.39
C ALA A 44 -1.31 7.50 -8.22
N ALA A 45 -0.91 6.52 -9.04
CA ALA A 45 -1.37 5.14 -8.92
C ALA A 45 -0.92 4.48 -7.61
N GLY A 46 0.35 4.61 -7.23
CA GLY A 46 0.88 4.04 -5.99
C GLY A 46 0.30 4.71 -4.74
N GLU A 47 0.12 6.03 -4.76
CA GLU A 47 -0.55 6.75 -3.66
C GLU A 47 -2.03 6.32 -3.52
N ARG A 48 -2.72 6.02 -4.63
CA ARG A 48 -4.08 5.48 -4.58
C ARG A 48 -4.13 4.05 -4.03
N LEU A 49 -3.19 3.20 -4.44
CA LEU A 49 -3.03 1.86 -3.89
C LEU A 49 -2.75 1.89 -2.38
N ARG A 50 -1.85 2.78 -1.94
CA ARG A 50 -1.53 2.99 -0.52
C ARG A 50 -2.77 3.40 0.28
N ARG A 51 -3.53 4.38 -0.22
CA ARG A 51 -4.77 4.82 0.44
C ARG A 51 -5.78 3.69 0.60
N ASP A 52 -5.96 2.84 -0.41
CA ASP A 52 -6.88 1.71 -0.33
C ASP A 52 -6.41 0.66 0.68
N TRP A 53 -5.10 0.40 0.74
CA TRP A 53 -4.50 -0.51 1.72
C TRP A 53 -4.69 -0.02 3.17
N GLU A 54 -4.49 1.29 3.41
CA GLU A 54 -4.71 1.91 4.73
C GLU A 54 -6.20 1.92 5.10
N GLN A 55 -7.07 2.31 4.17
CA GLN A 55 -8.51 2.31 4.37
C GLN A 55 -9.08 0.90 4.61
N ALA A 56 -8.51 -0.12 3.99
CA ALA A 56 -8.88 -1.52 4.21
C ALA A 56 -8.42 -2.07 5.57
N GLY A 57 -7.62 -1.31 6.34
CA GLY A 57 -7.09 -1.76 7.63
C GLY A 57 -6.03 -2.86 7.52
N LEU A 58 -5.38 -2.99 6.34
CA LEU A 58 -4.39 -4.04 6.03
C LEU A 58 -2.97 -3.70 6.51
N GLY A 59 -2.78 -2.53 7.13
CA GLY A 59 -1.50 -2.07 7.63
C GLY A 59 -1.10 -2.61 8.99
N ALA A 60 0.17 -2.41 9.34
CA ALA A 60 0.68 -2.70 10.68
C ALA A 60 -0.16 -1.96 11.73
N ARG A 61 -0.85 -2.73 12.58
CA ARG A 61 -1.79 -2.23 13.58
C ARG A 61 -1.02 -1.54 14.71
N VAL A 62 -0.83 -0.22 14.63
CA VAL A 62 -0.07 0.53 15.65
C VAL A 62 -0.99 1.27 16.65
N THR A 63 -2.30 1.33 16.44
CA THR A 63 -3.23 1.98 17.39
C THR A 63 -4.39 1.08 17.78
N MET A 64 -4.82 1.22 19.05
CA MET A 64 -5.96 0.54 19.63
C MET A 64 -7.19 0.57 18.71
N ARG A 65 -7.83 -0.59 18.61
CA ARG A 65 -9.11 -0.79 17.95
C ARG A 65 -10.20 -0.08 18.76
N TRP A 66 -10.74 1.02 18.26
CA TRP A 66 -11.98 1.64 18.78
C TRP A 66 -13.24 0.96 18.23
N ASP A 67 -13.20 -0.34 17.94
CA ASP A 67 -14.43 -1.05 17.59
C ASP A 67 -15.18 -1.33 18.89
N GLY A 68 -16.23 -0.55 19.16
CA GLY A 68 -17.14 -0.89 20.25
C GLY A 68 -17.94 0.26 20.83
N ALA A 69 -18.69 1.00 20.01
CA ALA A 69 -19.92 1.60 20.49
C ALA A 69 -21.07 1.08 19.61
N PRO A 70 -22.05 0.32 20.14
CA PRO A 70 -23.24 -0.03 19.39
C PRO A 70 -23.91 1.27 18.95
N ALA A 71 -24.12 1.44 17.65
CA ALA A 71 -24.94 2.53 17.13
C ALA A 71 -26.36 2.33 17.65
N GLU A 72 -26.68 2.99 18.77
CA GLU A 72 -28.04 3.14 19.24
C GLU A 72 -28.83 3.82 18.12
N ARG A 73 -29.88 3.13 17.67
CA ARG A 73 -30.65 3.45 16.47
C ARG A 73 -31.45 4.74 16.70
N ARG A 74 -30.80 5.90 16.57
CA ARG A 74 -31.50 7.19 16.59
C ARG A 74 -32.16 7.40 15.24
N ARG A 75 -33.48 7.19 15.23
CA ARG A 75 -34.42 7.51 14.16
C ARG A 75 -34.40 9.03 13.92
N GLY A 76 -33.77 9.50 12.84
CA GLY A 76 -33.77 10.91 12.46
C GLY A 76 -32.86 11.17 11.26
N GLY A 77 -33.43 11.71 10.19
CA GLY A 77 -32.76 11.90 8.90
C GLY A 77 -31.48 12.74 8.98
N ALA A 78 -30.37 12.12 8.61
CA ALA A 78 -29.15 12.76 8.15
C ALA A 78 -28.57 11.82 7.08
N ALA A 79 -28.06 12.38 5.98
CA ALA A 79 -27.48 11.64 4.88
C ALA A 79 -26.60 10.50 5.40
N ALA A 80 -26.90 9.26 4.99
CA ALA A 80 -26.25 8.07 5.49
C ALA A 80 -24.74 8.21 5.32
N MET A 81 -24.02 8.52 6.42
CA MET A 81 -22.59 8.34 6.45
C MET A 81 -22.35 6.87 6.11
N PRO A 82 -21.44 6.57 5.16
CA PRO A 82 -21.12 5.19 4.83
C PRO A 82 -20.78 4.46 6.12
N ASP A 83 -21.40 3.30 6.33
CA ASP A 83 -21.00 2.40 7.41
C ASP A 83 -19.48 2.21 7.30
N PRO A 84 -18.69 2.51 8.36
CA PRO A 84 -17.25 2.36 8.33
C PRO A 84 -16.80 0.98 7.81
N SER A 85 -17.61 -0.06 8.07
CA SER A 85 -17.37 -1.39 7.52
C SER A 85 -17.52 -1.45 5.99
N ALA A 86 -18.58 -0.85 5.42
CA ALA A 86 -18.81 -0.83 3.97
C ALA A 86 -17.70 -0.09 3.21
N ALA A 87 -17.19 1.01 3.78
CA ALA A 87 -16.05 1.74 3.22
C ALA A 87 -14.75 0.90 3.25
N GLN A 88 -14.50 0.20 4.35
CA GLN A 88 -13.36 -0.73 4.49
C GLN A 88 -13.45 -1.90 3.49
N PHE A 89 -14.63 -2.52 3.34
CA PHE A 89 -14.86 -3.59 2.38
C PHE A 89 -14.62 -3.11 0.95
N SER A 90 -15.19 -1.96 0.56
CA SER A 90 -14.96 -1.40 -0.78
C SER A 90 -13.50 -1.04 -1.04
N ALA A 91 -12.79 -0.51 -0.04
CA ALA A 91 -11.35 -0.26 -0.15
C ALA A 91 -10.56 -1.56 -0.34
N ARG A 92 -10.90 -2.61 0.41
CA ARG A 92 -10.28 -3.92 0.29
C ARG A 92 -10.50 -4.54 -1.08
N GLU A 93 -11.72 -4.50 -1.62
CA GLU A 93 -12.00 -5.01 -2.96
C GLU A 93 -11.21 -4.27 -4.06
N ARG A 94 -11.09 -2.93 -3.94
CA ARG A 94 -10.30 -2.12 -4.88
C ARG A 94 -8.81 -2.43 -4.79
N PHE A 95 -8.28 -2.60 -3.59
CA PHE A 95 -6.90 -3.02 -3.34
C PHE A 95 -6.62 -4.42 -3.92
N ASP A 96 -7.46 -5.41 -3.58
CA ASP A 96 -7.32 -6.79 -4.06
C ASP A 96 -7.43 -6.86 -5.60
N GLY A 97 -8.31 -6.02 -6.17
CA GLY A 97 -8.41 -5.80 -7.62
C GLY A 97 -7.11 -5.28 -8.24
N ALA A 98 -6.50 -4.26 -7.64
CA ALA A 98 -5.26 -3.67 -8.12
C ALA A 98 -4.08 -4.64 -8.04
N VAL A 99 -3.97 -5.37 -6.92
CA VAL A 99 -2.92 -6.39 -6.72
C VAL A 99 -3.08 -7.53 -7.73
N ARG A 100 -4.31 -7.98 -7.99
CA ARG A 100 -4.60 -8.99 -9.02
C ARG A 100 -4.28 -8.50 -10.43
N ALA A 101 -4.58 -7.23 -10.73
CA ALA A 101 -4.27 -6.62 -12.03
C ALA A 101 -2.76 -6.50 -12.27
N ALA A 102 -1.96 -6.23 -11.23
CA ALA A 102 -0.51 -6.26 -11.32
C ALA A 102 0.02 -7.67 -11.68
N GLY A 103 -0.54 -8.69 -11.06
CA GLY A 103 -0.20 -10.09 -11.31
C GLY A 103 0.93 -10.63 -10.43
N PRO A 104 1.16 -11.95 -10.46
CA PRO A 104 2.14 -12.63 -9.60
C PRO A 104 3.56 -12.12 -9.86
N GLY A 105 4.37 -12.00 -8.80
CA GLY A 105 5.74 -11.46 -8.85
C GLY A 105 5.83 -9.93 -8.89
N LEU A 106 4.83 -9.23 -9.45
CA LEU A 106 4.74 -7.77 -9.40
C LEU A 106 4.04 -7.27 -8.13
N ALA A 107 3.06 -8.03 -7.65
CA ALA A 107 2.37 -7.78 -6.39
C ALA A 107 3.32 -7.67 -5.19
N ASP A 108 4.35 -8.52 -5.14
CA ASP A 108 5.25 -8.60 -3.98
C ASP A 108 6.09 -7.34 -3.82
N ILE A 109 6.65 -6.82 -4.93
CA ILE A 109 7.43 -5.58 -4.89
C ILE A 109 6.54 -4.35 -4.67
N LEU A 110 5.32 -4.34 -5.22
CA LEU A 110 4.33 -3.29 -4.94
C LEU A 110 4.01 -3.24 -3.45
N TRP A 111 3.67 -4.38 -2.85
CA TRP A 111 3.34 -4.42 -1.45
C TRP A 111 4.54 -3.97 -0.60
N ARG A 112 5.75 -4.49 -0.84
CA ARG A 112 6.94 -4.10 -0.05
C ARG A 112 7.22 -2.60 -0.11
N VAL A 113 7.25 -2.02 -1.31
CA VAL A 113 7.66 -0.63 -1.48
C VAL A 113 6.50 0.32 -1.21
N VAL A 114 5.35 0.11 -1.85
CA VAL A 114 4.23 1.05 -1.80
C VAL A 114 3.46 0.92 -0.48
N CYS A 115 3.20 -0.28 0.01
CA CYS A 115 2.37 -0.53 1.21
C CYS A 115 3.18 -0.72 2.50
N ALA A 116 4.26 -1.49 2.45
CA ALA A 116 5.08 -1.74 3.63
C ALA A 116 6.11 -0.61 3.86
N GLY A 117 6.39 0.19 2.83
CA GLY A 117 7.30 1.32 2.89
C GLY A 117 8.78 0.96 2.94
N GLU A 118 9.09 -0.18 2.37
CA GLU A 118 10.43 -0.68 2.19
C GLU A 118 11.19 0.09 1.10
N GLY A 119 12.47 0.36 1.33
CA GLY A 119 13.34 0.83 0.25
C GLY A 119 13.57 -0.25 -0.81
N LEU A 120 13.88 0.13 -2.05
CA LEU A 120 14.12 -0.81 -3.15
C LEU A 120 15.21 -1.85 -2.84
N GLY A 121 16.35 -1.44 -2.28
CA GLY A 121 17.46 -2.36 -1.99
C GLY A 121 17.14 -3.43 -0.94
N PRO A 122 16.51 -3.08 0.20
CA PRO A 122 15.96 -4.09 1.12
C PRO A 122 14.89 -4.98 0.48
N ALA A 123 13.98 -4.42 -0.30
CA ALA A 123 12.93 -5.18 -0.97
C ALA A 123 13.50 -6.21 -1.97
N GLU A 124 14.49 -5.81 -2.78
CA GLU A 124 15.22 -6.72 -3.69
C GLU A 124 15.83 -7.91 -2.93
N ARG A 125 16.51 -7.64 -1.81
CA ARG A 125 17.10 -8.68 -0.97
C ARG A 125 16.06 -9.62 -0.39
N ALA A 126 14.93 -9.09 0.08
CA ALA A 126 13.85 -9.89 0.65
C ALA A 126 13.12 -10.75 -0.39
N LEU A 127 13.13 -10.34 -1.66
CA LEU A 127 12.60 -11.11 -2.79
C LEU A 127 13.62 -12.04 -3.46
N GLY A 128 14.88 -12.03 -3.01
CA GLY A 128 15.95 -12.82 -3.63
C GLY A 128 16.35 -12.32 -5.03
N TRP A 129 16.10 -11.05 -5.33
CA TRP A 129 16.39 -10.46 -6.64
C TRP A 129 17.80 -9.88 -6.71
N PRO A 130 18.41 -9.84 -7.91
CA PRO A 130 19.67 -9.12 -8.10
C PRO A 130 19.47 -7.62 -7.87
N SER A 131 20.55 -6.96 -7.44
CA SER A 131 20.52 -5.51 -7.21
C SER A 131 20.11 -4.75 -8.47
N ARG A 132 19.33 -3.67 -8.29
CA ARG A 132 18.82 -2.78 -9.35
C ARG A 132 17.72 -3.38 -10.23
N ALA A 133 17.25 -4.60 -9.97
CA ALA A 133 16.08 -5.16 -10.65
C ALA A 133 14.78 -4.49 -10.20
N GLY A 134 14.70 -4.09 -8.93
CA GLY A 134 13.48 -3.63 -8.29
C GLY A 134 12.86 -2.41 -8.93
N LYS A 135 13.68 -1.46 -9.44
CA LYS A 135 13.16 -0.25 -10.10
C LYS A 135 12.33 -0.59 -11.33
N LEU A 136 12.86 -1.41 -12.23
CA LEU A 136 12.18 -1.76 -13.48
C LEU A 136 10.89 -2.53 -13.18
N VAL A 137 10.97 -3.51 -12.29
CA VAL A 137 9.82 -4.36 -11.95
C VAL A 137 8.75 -3.56 -11.21
N LEU A 138 9.13 -2.66 -10.30
CA LEU A 138 8.19 -1.73 -9.64
C LEU A 138 7.50 -0.82 -10.66
N GLY A 139 8.23 -0.29 -11.65
CA GLY A 139 7.64 0.52 -12.72
C GLY A 139 6.55 -0.22 -13.49
N LEU A 140 6.85 -1.44 -13.95
CA LEU A 140 5.87 -2.30 -14.65
C LEU A 140 4.64 -2.60 -13.78
N ALA A 141 4.87 -2.81 -12.48
CA ALA A 141 3.80 -3.08 -11.53
C ALA A 141 2.90 -1.85 -11.33
N LEU A 142 3.51 -0.65 -11.19
CA LEU A 142 2.80 0.61 -11.05
C LEU A 142 2.01 0.97 -12.31
N ASP A 143 2.52 0.65 -13.51
CA ASP A 143 1.78 0.88 -14.76
C ASP A 143 0.49 0.04 -14.83
N ARG A 144 0.56 -1.24 -14.43
CA ARG A 144 -0.64 -2.10 -14.35
C ARG A 144 -1.65 -1.62 -13.31
N VAL A 145 -1.16 -1.13 -12.19
CA VAL A 145 -2.01 -0.53 -11.15
C VAL A 145 -2.61 0.80 -11.63
N ALA A 146 -1.86 1.59 -12.40
CA ALA A 146 -2.37 2.81 -13.03
C ALA A 146 -3.50 2.51 -14.01
N ASP A 147 -3.37 1.44 -14.81
CA ASP A 147 -4.43 0.98 -15.71
C ASP A 147 -5.69 0.57 -14.93
N TRP A 148 -5.53 -0.19 -13.83
CA TRP A 148 -6.64 -0.59 -12.96
C TRP A 148 -7.38 0.62 -12.37
N TYR A 149 -6.64 1.59 -11.83
CA TYR A 149 -7.21 2.80 -11.25
C TYR A 149 -7.60 3.86 -12.28
N ARG A 150 -7.35 3.61 -13.56
CA ARG A 150 -7.58 4.54 -14.68
C ARG A 150 -6.91 5.89 -14.44
N VAL A 151 -5.66 5.86 -13.97
CA VAL A 151 -4.81 7.04 -13.79
C VAL A 151 -4.17 7.37 -15.13
N GLY A 152 -4.40 8.60 -15.61
CA GLY A 152 -3.86 9.17 -16.85
C GLY A 152 -2.46 9.73 -16.68
#